data_AF-A0A2S5DA50-F1
#
_entry.id   AF-A0A2S5DA50-F1
#
_cell.length_a   1.000
_cell.length_b   1.000
_cell.length_c   1.000
_cell.angle_alpha   90.00
_cell.angle_beta   90.00
_cell.angle_gamma   90.00
#
_symmetry.space_group_name_H-M   'P 1'
#
loop_
_entity.id
_entity.type
_entity.pdbx_description
1 polymer ?
#
loop_
_entity_poly.entity_id
_entity_poly.type
_entity_poly.pdbx_seq_one_letter_code
_entity_poly.pdbx_strand_id
1 'polypeptide(L)'
;MALATTGLGDMIFWSPKYGAVYFLEVQQGASTFIGNDISIVFNSFLVIDGIRDRVLHEKLIASLGGRLGKIKASECYIAEPWQMLGGSGDESTYTKGDLVVYHHLVAQAIKARLDNEREKKGYVPIMCCKGRPTASCKQWQG
;
A
#
# COMPACT_ATOMS: atom_id res chain seq x y z
N MET A 1 9.72 -4.22 -7.17
CA MET A 1 10.84 -3.33 -6.83
C MET A 1 10.28 -1.93 -6.64
N ALA A 2 10.51 -1.31 -5.48
CA ALA A 2 10.10 0.08 -5.24
C ALA A 2 10.91 1.03 -6.15
N LEU A 3 10.23 2.03 -6.73
CA LEU A 3 10.84 3.02 -7.63
C LEU A 3 10.86 4.40 -6.97
N ALA A 4 9.77 4.79 -6.31
CA ALA A 4 9.64 6.07 -5.62
C ALA A 4 8.56 6.01 -4.53
N THR A 5 8.57 6.99 -3.63
CA THR A 5 7.54 7.18 -2.61
C THR A 5 7.04 8.62 -2.59
N THR A 6 5.77 8.81 -2.24
CA THR A 6 5.17 10.13 -2.03
C THR A 6 5.51 10.67 -0.63
N GLY A 7 5.26 11.95 -0.40
CA GLY A 7 5.44 12.55 0.94
C GLY A 7 4.49 12.00 2.01
N LEU A 8 3.43 11.28 1.63
CA LEU A 8 2.52 10.56 2.54
C LEU A 8 2.90 9.07 2.68
N GLY A 9 3.98 8.64 2.03
CA GLY A 9 4.47 7.28 2.06
C GLY A 9 3.77 6.32 1.09
N ASP A 10 2.98 6.78 0.12
CA ASP A 10 2.49 5.89 -0.95
C ASP A 10 3.63 5.52 -1.91
N MET A 11 3.51 4.42 -2.64
CA MET A 11 4.65 3.82 -3.36
C MET A 11 4.36 3.63 -4.84
N ILE A 12 5.32 4.02 -5.68
CA ILE A 12 5.37 3.61 -7.09
C ILE A 12 6.34 2.43 -7.19
N PHE A 13 5.91 1.32 -7.80
CA PHE A 13 6.73 0.12 -7.88
C PHE A 13 6.61 -0.60 -9.23
N TRP A 14 7.69 -1.26 -9.64
CA TRP A 14 7.70 -2.20 -10.76
C TRP A 14 7.36 -3.62 -10.27
N SER A 15 6.42 -4.27 -10.94
CA SER A 15 6.10 -5.69 -10.77
C SER A 15 6.77 -6.51 -11.88
N PRO A 16 7.83 -7.29 -11.57
CA PRO A 16 8.43 -8.19 -12.56
C PRO A 16 7.46 -9.25 -13.07
N LYS A 17 6.52 -9.67 -12.22
CA LYS A 17 5.51 -10.68 -12.56
C LYS A 17 4.58 -10.21 -13.69
N TYR A 18 4.24 -8.93 -13.69
CA TYR A 18 3.30 -8.36 -14.66
C TYR A 18 3.98 -7.49 -15.73
N GLY A 19 5.30 -7.26 -15.62
CA GLY A 19 6.03 -6.39 -16.54
C GLY A 19 5.47 -4.97 -16.56
N ALA A 20 5.06 -4.46 -15.39
CA ALA A 20 4.29 -3.22 -15.29
C ALA A 20 4.60 -2.42 -14.02
N VAL A 21 4.36 -1.11 -14.12
CA VAL A 21 4.43 -0.13 -13.03
C VAL A 21 3.05 0.06 -12.41
N TYR A 22 3.04 0.14 -11.08
CA TYR A 22 1.84 0.38 -10.28
C TYR A 22 2.08 1.48 -9.26
N PHE A 23 1.00 2.19 -8.92
CA PHE A 23 0.90 3.03 -7.73
C PHE A 23 0.23 2.23 -6.63
N LEU A 24 0.77 2.23 -5.42
CA LEU A 24 0.26 1.57 -4.23
C LEU A 24 -0.12 2.62 -3.20
N GLU A 25 -1.42 2.68 -2.90
CA GLU A 25 -1.95 3.40 -1.74
C GLU A 25 -1.67 2.56 -0.50
N VAL A 26 -0.65 2.94 0.28
CA VAL A 26 -0.03 2.04 1.26
C VAL A 26 -1.00 1.69 2.38
N GLN A 27 -1.82 2.63 2.86
CA GLN A 27 -2.81 2.31 3.91
C GLN A 27 -4.00 1.50 3.38
N GLN A 28 -4.35 1.63 2.10
CA GLN A 28 -5.48 0.88 1.53
C GLN A 28 -5.09 -0.53 1.07
N GLY A 29 -3.79 -0.79 0.86
CA GLY A 29 -3.31 -2.03 0.26
C GLY A 29 -3.82 -2.22 -1.17
N ALA A 30 -4.20 -1.12 -1.83
CA ALA A 30 -4.77 -1.12 -3.17
C ALA A 30 -3.71 -0.61 -4.16
N SER A 31 -3.61 -1.28 -5.30
CA SER A 31 -2.68 -0.89 -6.37
C SER A 31 -3.40 -0.51 -7.64
N THR A 32 -3.01 0.61 -8.24
CA THR A 32 -3.50 1.09 -9.54
C THR A 32 -2.43 0.88 -10.60
N PHE A 33 -2.82 0.33 -11.75
CA PHE A 33 -1.93 0.19 -12.89
C PHE A 33 -1.58 1.55 -13.50
N ILE A 34 -0.29 1.81 -13.74
CA ILE A 34 0.19 3.02 -14.41
C ILE A 34 0.50 2.71 -15.88
N GLY A 35 1.28 1.66 -16.15
CA GLY A 35 1.78 1.38 -17.50
C GLY A 35 2.85 0.28 -17.52
N ASN A 36 3.29 -0.09 -18.72
CA ASN A 36 4.31 -1.13 -18.91
C ASN A 36 5.73 -0.57 -19.06
N ASP A 37 5.89 0.74 -18.90
CA ASP A 37 7.16 1.45 -19.02
C ASP A 37 7.31 2.44 -17.86
N ILE A 38 8.50 2.46 -17.25
CA ILE A 38 8.87 3.38 -16.17
C ILE A 38 8.86 4.84 -16.67
N SER A 39 9.19 5.07 -17.95
CA SER A 39 9.19 6.41 -18.54
C SER A 39 7.81 7.09 -18.42
N ILE A 40 6.72 6.31 -18.46
CA ILE A 40 5.33 6.80 -18.32
C ILE A 40 5.11 7.47 -16.98
N VAL A 41 5.81 7.04 -15.91
CA VAL A 41 5.68 7.64 -14.58
C VAL A 41 6.04 9.12 -14.63
N PHE A 42 7.22 9.44 -15.16
CA PHE A 42 7.76 10.79 -15.17
C PHE A 42 7.20 11.65 -16.31
N ASN A 43 6.93 11.03 -17.46
CA ASN A 43 6.54 11.75 -18.67
C ASN A 43 5.01 11.95 -18.80
N SER A 44 4.20 11.19 -18.06
CA SER A 44 2.74 11.22 -18.26
C SER A 44 1.96 11.15 -16.95
N PHE A 45 2.29 10.23 -16.05
CA PHE A 45 1.50 10.04 -14.82
C PHE A 45 1.63 11.22 -13.86
N LEU A 46 2.86 11.65 -13.54
CA LEU A 46 3.12 12.73 -12.58
C LEU A 46 2.90 14.15 -13.13
N VAL A 47 2.61 14.30 -14.42
CA VAL A 47 2.40 15.60 -15.09
C VAL A 47 0.94 15.90 -15.39
N ILE A 48 0.04 14.93 -15.21
CA ILE A 48 -1.40 15.18 -15.32
C ILE A 48 -1.86 15.96 -14.07
N ASP A 49 -2.38 17.17 -14.26
CA ASP A 49 -2.75 18.08 -13.16
C ASP A 49 -3.70 17.43 -12.14
N GLY A 50 -4.70 16.69 -12.62
CA GLY A 50 -5.65 15.97 -11.76
C GLY A 50 -5.03 14.82 -10.98
N ILE A 51 -3.90 14.26 -11.44
CA ILE A 51 -3.16 13.20 -10.74
C ILE A 51 -2.23 13.81 -9.71
N ARG A 52 -1.57 14.94 -10.00
CA ARG A 52 -0.70 15.62 -9.02
C ARG A 52 -1.45 15.95 -7.74
N ASP A 53 -2.60 16.60 -7.84
CA ASP A 53 -3.38 16.97 -6.66
C ASP A 53 -3.92 15.74 -5.91
N ARG A 54 -4.30 14.68 -6.62
CA ARG A 54 -4.90 13.47 -6.03
C ARG A 54 -3.89 12.46 -5.49
N VAL A 55 -2.68 12.42 -6.05
CA VAL A 55 -1.66 11.42 -5.73
C VAL A 55 -0.51 12.03 -4.93
N LEU A 56 -0.08 13.23 -5.30
CA LEU A 56 1.01 13.92 -4.59
C LEU A 56 0.51 14.80 -3.46
N HIS A 57 -0.79 15.12 -3.44
CA HIS A 57 -1.43 15.95 -2.41
C HIS A 57 -0.65 17.25 -2.14
N GLU A 58 -0.25 17.94 -3.21
CA GLU A 58 0.73 19.04 -3.15
C GLU A 58 0.37 20.10 -2.11
N LYS A 59 -0.90 20.51 -2.04
CA LYS A 59 -1.39 21.48 -1.05
C LYS A 59 -1.26 20.98 0.39
N LEU A 60 -1.62 19.73 0.65
CA LEU A 60 -1.50 19.11 1.97
C LEU A 60 -0.03 18.98 2.37
N ILE A 61 0.82 18.48 1.46
CA ILE A 61 2.27 18.35 1.70
C ILE A 61 2.92 19.70 2.00
N ALA A 62 2.54 20.75 1.26
CA ALA A 62 3.04 22.11 1.50
C ALA A 62 2.63 22.61 2.90
N SER A 63 1.37 22.43 3.28
CA SER A 63 0.85 22.85 4.59
C SER A 63 1.50 22.07 5.74
N LEU A 64 1.61 20.75 5.61
CA LEU A 64 2.32 19.89 6.56
C LEU A 64 3.80 20.26 6.67
N GLY A 65 4.46 20.63 5.58
CA GLY A 65 5.83 21.12 5.60
C GLY A 65 6.00 22.44 6.36
N GLY A 66 4.99 23.31 6.35
CA GLY A 66 4.95 24.51 7.19
C GLY A 66 4.78 24.17 8.68
N ARG A 67 3.90 23.21 9.01
CA ARG A 67 3.53 22.86 10.39
C ARG A 67 4.53 21.92 11.09
N LEU A 68 4.99 20.88 10.40
CA LEU A 68 5.82 19.79 10.93
C LEU A 68 7.29 19.87 10.47
N GLY A 69 7.60 20.84 9.60
CA GLY A 69 8.88 20.96 8.93
C GLY A 69 9.04 19.99 7.77
N LYS A 70 9.88 20.38 6.80
CA LYS A 70 10.17 19.57 5.60
C LYS A 70 10.67 18.16 5.96
N ILE A 71 10.25 17.17 5.18
CA ILE A 71 10.68 15.78 5.28
C ILE A 71 12.01 15.54 4.56
N LYS A 72 12.81 14.63 5.09
CA LYS A 72 13.97 14.03 4.41
C LYS A 72 13.54 12.86 3.55
N ALA A 73 14.46 12.32 2.74
CA ALA A 73 14.18 11.16 1.88
C ALA A 73 13.76 9.89 2.67
N SER A 74 14.17 9.75 3.93
CA SER A 74 13.78 8.64 4.81
C SER A 74 12.54 8.94 5.66
N GLU A 75 11.86 10.06 5.43
CA GLU A 75 10.72 10.51 6.24
C GLU A 75 9.47 10.69 5.37
N CYS A 76 8.31 10.55 6.00
CA CYS A 76 7.02 10.90 5.41
C CYS A 76 6.09 11.51 6.47
N TYR A 77 4.99 12.10 6.01
CA TYR A 77 3.89 12.48 6.89
C TYR A 77 2.91 11.31 7.03
N ILE A 78 2.51 11.02 8.26
CA ILE A 78 1.72 9.87 8.63
C ILE A 78 0.46 10.36 9.33
N ALA A 79 -0.72 9.95 8.86
CA ALA A 79 -1.98 10.24 9.55
C ALA A 79 -2.05 9.45 10.85
N GLU A 80 -2.36 10.09 11.98
CA GLU A 80 -2.53 9.45 13.29
C GLU A 80 -3.90 9.79 13.89
N PRO A 81 -4.83 8.82 14.04
CA PRO A 81 -4.71 7.41 13.66
C PRO A 81 -4.61 7.20 12.14
N TRP A 82 -4.14 6.03 11.70
CA TRP A 82 -4.14 5.67 10.28
C TRP A 82 -5.56 5.67 9.71
N GLN A 83 -5.73 6.19 8.49
CA GLN A 83 -7.02 6.28 7.81
C GLN A 83 -7.65 4.90 7.61
N MET A 84 -6.84 3.87 7.34
CA MET A 84 -7.32 2.49 7.23
C MET A 84 -7.94 1.92 8.53
N LEU A 85 -7.68 2.58 9.67
CA LEU A 85 -8.24 2.25 10.98
C LEU A 85 -9.31 3.27 11.43
N GLY A 86 -9.82 4.08 10.51
CA GLY A 86 -10.85 5.10 10.79
C GLY A 86 -10.31 6.48 11.17
N GLY A 87 -9.00 6.73 10.98
CA GLY A 87 -8.43 8.08 11.10
C GLY A 87 -9.05 9.06 10.09
N SER A 88 -9.18 10.33 10.47
CA SER A 88 -9.88 11.32 9.64
C SER A 88 -9.09 11.73 8.39
N GLY A 89 -7.76 11.69 8.46
CA GLY A 89 -6.91 12.23 7.40
C GLY A 89 -6.93 13.76 7.35
N ASP A 90 -7.39 14.43 8.40
CA ASP A 90 -7.31 15.88 8.51
C ASP A 90 -5.86 16.31 8.72
N GLU A 91 -5.50 17.48 8.19
CA GLU A 91 -4.14 18.00 8.27
C GLU A 91 -3.58 18.00 9.70
N SER A 92 -4.40 18.32 10.70
CA SER A 92 -4.00 18.37 12.12
C SER A 92 -3.62 17.02 12.70
N THR A 93 -4.09 15.92 12.11
CA THR A 93 -3.85 14.54 12.58
C THR A 93 -2.55 13.96 12.06
N TYR A 94 -1.84 14.65 11.17
CA TYR A 94 -0.57 14.14 10.67
C TYR A 94 0.59 14.41 11.63
N THR A 95 1.50 13.45 11.68
CA THR A 95 2.83 13.54 12.28
C THR A 95 3.89 13.30 11.21
N LYS A 96 5.16 13.54 11.56
CA LYS A 96 6.31 13.20 10.72
C LYS A 96 6.99 11.97 11.31
N GLY A 97 7.32 10.98 10.47
CA GLY A 97 7.94 9.74 10.92
C GLY A 97 8.84 9.10 9.88
N ASP A 98 9.49 7.99 10.28
CA ASP A 98 10.37 7.21 9.42
C ASP A 98 9.57 6.38 8.40
N LEU A 99 9.92 6.54 7.12
CA LEU A 99 9.23 5.92 5.99
C LEU A 99 9.30 4.39 6.02
N VAL A 100 10.47 3.82 6.37
CA VAL A 100 10.67 2.37 6.36
C VAL A 100 9.92 1.72 7.52
N VAL A 101 9.99 2.33 8.70
CA VAL A 101 9.20 1.89 9.86
C VAL A 101 7.71 1.96 9.54
N TYR A 102 7.25 3.08 8.97
CA TYR A 102 5.85 3.24 8.57
C TYR A 102 5.40 2.16 7.59
N HIS A 103 6.13 1.94 6.50
CA HIS A 103 5.83 0.86 5.53
C HIS A 103 5.79 -0.51 6.18
N HIS A 104 6.73 -0.81 7.06
CA HIS A 104 6.78 -2.09 7.74
C HIS A 104 5.55 -2.32 8.60
N LEU A 105 5.15 -1.32 9.39
CA LEU A 105 3.99 -1.40 10.27
C LEU A 105 2.67 -1.49 9.49
N VAL A 106 2.51 -0.69 8.43
CA VAL A 106 1.31 -0.76 7.59
C VAL A 106 1.22 -2.11 6.86
N ALA A 107 2.34 -2.62 6.35
CA ALA A 107 2.37 -3.95 5.71
C ALA A 107 1.95 -5.06 6.68
N GLN A 108 2.39 -5.01 7.94
CA GLN A 108 1.94 -5.96 8.97
C GLN A 108 0.43 -5.86 9.22
N ALA A 109 -0.11 -4.64 9.32
CA ALA A 109 -1.54 -4.42 9.55
C ALA A 109 -2.41 -4.91 8.39
N ILE A 110 -1.99 -4.64 7.15
CA ILE A 110 -2.67 -5.13 5.94
C ILE A 110 -2.62 -6.65 5.88
N LYS A 111 -1.46 -7.25 6.14
CA LYS A 111 -1.34 -8.71 6.17
C LYS A 111 -2.31 -9.32 7.17
N ALA A 112 -2.35 -8.81 8.40
CA ALA A 112 -3.27 -9.29 9.43
C ALA A 112 -4.75 -9.15 8.99
N ARG A 113 -5.11 -8.02 8.36
CA ARG A 113 -6.45 -7.83 7.79
C ARG A 113 -6.77 -8.87 6.72
N LEU A 114 -5.86 -9.11 5.77
CA LEU A 114 -6.06 -10.07 4.69
C LEU A 114 -6.14 -11.51 5.20
N ASP A 115 -5.33 -11.87 6.20
CA ASP A 115 -5.37 -13.18 6.84
C ASP A 115 -6.73 -13.40 7.54
N ASN A 116 -7.22 -12.41 8.29
CA ASN A 116 -8.56 -12.45 8.89
C ASN A 116 -9.69 -12.55 7.84
N GLU A 117 -9.58 -11.87 6.70
CA GLU A 117 -10.55 -11.97 5.61
C GLU A 117 -10.54 -13.36 4.95
N ARG A 118 -9.38 -14.01 4.86
CA ARG A 118 -9.25 -15.39 4.34
C ARG A 118 -9.86 -16.41 5.29
N GLU A 119 -9.65 -16.26 6.60
CA GLU A 119 -10.27 -17.10 7.63
C GLU A 119 -11.80 -16.98 7.59
N LYS A 120 -12.32 -15.76 7.50
CA LYS A 120 -13.77 -15.50 7.38
C LYS A 120 -14.39 -16.07 6.10
N LYS A 121 -13.63 -16.13 5.00
CA LYS A 121 -14.07 -16.73 3.73
C LYS A 121 -13.96 -18.27 3.71
N GLY A 122 -13.64 -18.91 4.84
CA GLY A 122 -13.65 -20.36 4.96
C GLY A 122 -12.54 -21.06 4.20
N TYR A 123 -11.38 -20.43 4.04
CA TYR A 123 -10.19 -21.13 3.55
C TYR A 123 -9.72 -22.08 4.66
N VAL A 124 -10.28 -23.30 4.68
CA VAL A 124 -9.77 -24.38 5.53
C VAL A 124 -8.39 -24.72 4.96
N PRO A 125 -7.27 -24.45 5.66
CA PRO A 125 -6.01 -25.02 5.23
C PRO A 125 -6.23 -26.53 5.24
N ILE A 126 -5.97 -27.19 4.11
CA ILE A 126 -5.87 -28.66 4.08
C ILE A 126 -4.71 -28.97 5.04
N MET A 127 -5.05 -29.19 6.30
CA MET A 127 -4.15 -29.75 7.29
C MET A 127 -3.78 -31.11 6.73
N CYS A 128 -2.62 -31.16 6.08
CA CYS A 128 -1.97 -32.41 5.75
C CYS A 128 -1.60 -33.01 7.11
N CYS A 129 -2.56 -33.76 7.69
CA CYS A 129 -2.35 -34.50 8.90
C CYS A 129 -1.10 -35.33 8.73
N LYS A 130 -0.15 -35.10 9.63
CA LYS A 130 1.13 -35.78 9.71
C LYS A 130 0.95 -37.30 9.48
N GLY A 131 1.55 -37.78 8.40
CA GLY A 131 2.01 -39.17 8.26
C GLY A 131 0.97 -40.23 7.92
N ARG A 132 0.56 -40.33 6.64
CA ARG A 132 0.71 -41.54 5.79
C ARG A 132 0.01 -41.37 4.42
N PRO A 133 0.47 -42.08 3.38
CA PRO A 133 -0.01 -41.90 2.02
C PRO A 133 -1.26 -42.76 1.77
N THR A 134 -2.27 -42.21 1.09
CA THR A 134 -2.89 -42.78 -0.14
C THR A 134 -4.21 -42.08 -0.47
N ALA A 135 -4.33 -41.71 -1.75
CA ALA A 135 -5.49 -41.80 -2.63
C ALA A 135 -6.89 -41.33 -2.17
N SER A 136 -7.52 -40.57 -3.08
CA SER A 136 -8.97 -40.34 -3.21
C SER A 136 -9.62 -39.36 -2.24
N CYS A 137 -9.72 -38.10 -2.68
CA CYS A 137 -10.90 -37.28 -2.40
C CYS A 137 -11.51 -36.81 -3.73
N LYS A 138 -12.20 -37.73 -4.42
CA LYS A 138 -13.42 -37.37 -5.16
C LYS A 138 -14.50 -37.14 -4.11
N GLN A 139 -15.05 -35.93 -4.04
CA GLN A 139 -16.49 -35.68 -3.84
C GLN A 139 -16.74 -34.18 -3.88
N TRP A 140 -17.04 -33.69 -5.09
CA TRP A 140 -17.97 -32.58 -5.27
C TRP A 140 -19.37 -33.17 -5.09
N GLN A 141 -20.09 -32.75 -4.05
CA GLN A 141 -21.53 -32.92 -3.84
C GLN A 141 -21.95 -31.75 -2.95
N GLY A 142 -22.98 -30.96 -3.25
CA GLY A 142 -23.95 -30.91 -4.35
C GLY A 142 -24.72 -29.60 -4.25
#